data_AF-A0A126QVB9-F1
#
_entry.id   AF-A0A126QVB9-F1
#
_cell.length_a   1.000
_cell.length_b   1.000
_cell.length_c   1.000
_cell.angle_alpha   90.00
_cell.angle_beta   90.00
_cell.angle_gamma   90.00
#
_symmetry.space_group_name_H-M   'P 1'
#
loop_
_entity.id
_entity.type
_entity.pdbx_description
1 polymer ?
#
loop_
_entity_poly.entity_id
_entity_poly.type
_entity_poly.pdbx_seq_one_letter_code
_entity_poly.pdbx_strand_id
1 'polypeptide(L)'
;MAFTIRLCPYCGADITVDEMGVYNCLACGKATYRSRSNSRAYLINKPYEEEYSQILNLMDNDAKKALDKINEVIVEADEPDADMFFTRGIVYSHMGEEGKAHMDWKKGLDLLTDFRYIDAYIVAVCKRIADLMIMKEREFMEFNPIEYIDAIATEFALKAEVPCKGIFYITIYRNLRMMHQSGELDEDAGLYSNLVKIVVARIIAYGRNYRTIREIIEEVLEDLHYNPETYQEDDNLRLHVFDVLREKLGVLSKDFSDDHITRIFRHWNDENMYELEYWVDELLKPVRNRTLLLKLREMPTESETYELEESIEDYAKKYLVLSSEGHDLSKEA
;
A
#
# COMPACT_ATOMS: atom_id res chain seq x y z
N MET A 1 8.69 -11.73 2.09
CA MET A 1 8.25 -12.13 3.45
C MET A 1 6.72 -12.26 3.52
N ALA A 2 6.19 -13.11 4.40
CA ALA A 2 4.76 -13.32 4.57
C ALA A 2 4.09 -12.12 5.28
N PHE A 3 3.02 -11.57 4.69
CA PHE A 3 2.25 -10.46 5.29
C PHE A 3 1.62 -10.93 6.60
N THR A 4 2.18 -10.47 7.71
CA THR A 4 1.75 -10.91 9.04
C THR A 4 1.00 -9.77 9.69
N ILE A 5 -0.26 -10.03 10.05
CA ILE A 5 -1.13 -9.08 10.73
C ILE A 5 -1.57 -9.70 12.05
N ARG A 6 -1.84 -8.84 13.04
CA ARG A 6 -2.41 -9.24 14.34
C ARG A 6 -3.89 -8.90 14.46
N LEU A 7 -4.32 -7.88 13.72
CA LEU A 7 -5.69 -7.38 13.68
C LEU A 7 -6.13 -7.31 12.22
N CYS A 8 -7.44 -7.41 12.01
CA CYS A 8 -8.06 -7.24 10.70
C CYS A 8 -7.71 -5.87 10.12
N PRO A 9 -7.14 -5.78 8.89
CA PRO A 9 -6.74 -4.52 8.29
C PRO A 9 -7.92 -3.67 7.82
N TYR A 10 -9.15 -4.21 7.90
CA TYR A 10 -10.38 -3.52 7.51
C TYR A 10 -11.12 -2.91 8.70
N CYS A 11 -11.23 -3.63 9.83
CA CYS A 11 -12.03 -3.19 10.99
C CYS A 11 -11.28 -3.19 12.33
N GLY A 12 -10.02 -3.66 12.38
CA GLY A 12 -9.20 -3.64 13.58
C GLY A 12 -9.59 -4.67 14.65
N ALA A 13 -10.49 -5.61 14.34
CA ALA A 13 -10.88 -6.70 15.22
C ALA A 13 -9.92 -7.89 15.14
N ASP A 14 -10.07 -8.81 16.08
CA ASP A 14 -9.31 -10.06 16.14
C ASP A 14 -9.54 -10.93 14.90
N ILE A 15 -8.53 -11.76 14.63
CA ILE A 15 -8.47 -12.66 13.48
C ILE A 15 -8.12 -14.07 13.93
N THR A 16 -8.59 -15.05 13.17
CA THR A 16 -8.12 -16.45 13.24
C THR A 16 -7.37 -16.80 11.97
N VAL A 17 -6.46 -17.77 12.02
CA VAL A 17 -5.74 -18.26 10.83
C VAL A 17 -6.28 -19.64 10.49
N ASP A 18 -6.67 -19.85 9.23
CA ASP A 18 -7.05 -21.18 8.76
C ASP A 18 -5.84 -22.01 8.26
N GLU A 19 -6.11 -23.26 7.88
CA GLU A 19 -5.09 -24.21 7.41
C GLU A 19 -4.37 -23.74 6.13
N MET A 20 -4.99 -22.85 5.35
CA MET A 20 -4.41 -22.26 4.14
C MET A 20 -3.62 -20.98 4.43
N GLY A 21 -3.53 -20.58 5.70
CA GLY A 21 -2.82 -19.37 6.11
C GLY A 21 -3.59 -18.08 5.79
N VAL A 22 -4.91 -18.14 5.61
CA VAL A 22 -5.77 -16.97 5.44
C VAL A 22 -6.21 -16.48 6.81
N TYR A 23 -6.09 -15.17 7.03
CA TYR A 23 -6.58 -14.52 8.24
C TYR A 23 -8.06 -14.21 8.08
N ASN A 24 -8.90 -14.79 8.93
CA ASN A 24 -10.35 -14.60 8.92
C ASN A 24 -10.73 -13.68 10.08
N CYS A 25 -11.36 -12.55 9.79
CA CYS A 25 -11.79 -11.60 10.81
C CYS A 25 -13.02 -12.11 11.58
N LEU A 26 -12.94 -12.07 12.91
CA LEU A 26 -14.02 -12.50 13.80
C LEU A 26 -15.20 -11.52 13.87
N ALA A 27 -15.03 -10.28 13.40
CA ALA A 27 -16.08 -9.25 13.45
C ALA A 27 -16.73 -9.01 12.07
N CYS A 28 -15.93 -8.64 11.05
CA CYS A 28 -16.49 -8.32 9.73
C CYS A 28 -16.54 -9.50 8.76
N GLY A 29 -16.06 -10.68 9.18
CA GLY A 29 -16.05 -11.90 8.35
C GLY A 29 -15.12 -11.84 7.14
N LYS A 30 -14.34 -10.77 6.97
CA LYS A 30 -13.42 -10.62 5.84
C LYS A 30 -12.20 -11.51 5.99
N ALA A 31 -11.83 -12.14 4.89
CA ALA A 31 -10.61 -12.91 4.70
C ALA A 31 -9.47 -11.98 4.26
N THR A 32 -8.27 -12.18 4.79
CA THR A 32 -7.06 -11.48 4.40
C THR A 32 -5.95 -12.48 4.08
N TYR A 33 -5.40 -12.38 2.88
CA TYR A 33 -4.43 -13.31 2.34
C TYR A 33 -3.02 -12.94 2.76
N ARG A 34 -2.32 -13.91 3.35
CA ARG A 34 -0.94 -13.78 3.81
C ARG A 34 0.06 -13.61 2.67
N SER A 35 -0.24 -14.17 1.49
CA SER A 35 0.57 -13.96 0.28
C SER A 35 0.04 -12.75 -0.50
N ARG A 36 0.79 -11.65 -0.50
CA ARG A 36 0.44 -10.42 -1.25
C ARG A 36 0.87 -10.45 -2.73
N SER A 37 1.60 -11.49 -3.14
CA SER A 37 2.13 -11.64 -4.49
C SER A 37 1.42 -12.71 -5.32
N ASN A 38 0.51 -13.47 -4.70
CA ASN A 38 -0.27 -14.47 -5.42
C ASN A 38 -1.47 -13.79 -6.11
N SER A 39 -1.32 -13.50 -7.40
CA SER A 39 -2.43 -12.98 -8.21
C SER A 39 -3.60 -13.96 -8.29
N ARG A 40 -3.46 -15.26 -7.99
CA ARG A 40 -4.58 -16.21 -7.99
C ARG A 40 -5.40 -16.18 -6.70
N ALA A 41 -5.05 -15.35 -5.72
CA ALA A 41 -5.75 -15.32 -4.44
C ALA A 41 -7.27 -15.10 -4.57
N TYR A 42 -7.70 -14.37 -5.61
CA TYR A 42 -9.12 -14.04 -5.87
C TYR A 42 -9.94 -15.12 -6.55
N LEU A 43 -9.33 -16.20 -7.05
CA LEU A 43 -10.02 -17.30 -7.73
C LEU A 43 -10.73 -18.21 -6.71
N ILE A 44 -11.79 -17.68 -6.10
CA ILE A 44 -12.43 -18.27 -4.91
C ILE A 44 -13.65 -19.10 -5.29
N ASN A 45 -14.24 -18.83 -6.46
CA ASN A 45 -15.35 -19.59 -7.03
C ASN A 45 -14.92 -20.31 -8.33
N LYS A 46 -15.36 -21.56 -8.47
CA LYS A 46 -14.64 -22.61 -9.22
C LYS A 46 -15.11 -22.98 -10.64
N PRO A 47 -16.14 -22.39 -11.27
CA PRO A 47 -16.54 -22.89 -12.59
C PRO A 47 -15.47 -22.66 -13.67
N TYR A 48 -14.60 -21.66 -13.51
CA TYR A 48 -13.57 -21.28 -14.50
C TYR A 48 -12.14 -21.22 -13.93
N GLU A 49 -11.88 -21.86 -12.77
CA GLU A 49 -10.58 -21.78 -12.07
C GLU A 49 -9.41 -22.23 -12.97
N GLU A 50 -9.61 -23.28 -13.76
CA GLU A 50 -8.62 -23.80 -14.69
C GLU A 50 -8.38 -22.85 -15.86
N GLU A 51 -9.45 -22.29 -16.43
CA GLU A 51 -9.43 -21.32 -17.52
C GLU A 51 -8.68 -20.06 -17.10
N TYR A 52 -9.01 -19.49 -15.94
CA TYR A 52 -8.30 -18.34 -15.39
C TYR A 52 -6.83 -18.65 -15.14
N SER A 53 -6.53 -19.81 -14.58
CA SER A 53 -5.14 -20.23 -14.36
C SER A 53 -4.34 -20.32 -15.65
N GLN A 54 -4.95 -20.83 -16.72
CA GLN A 54 -4.36 -20.90 -18.06
C GLN A 54 -4.18 -19.51 -18.66
N ILE A 55 -5.17 -18.62 -18.55
CA ILE A 55 -5.09 -17.23 -19.03
C ILE A 55 -3.94 -16.49 -18.33
N LEU A 56 -3.87 -16.56 -17.00
CA LEU A 56 -2.83 -15.90 -16.22
C LEU A 56 -1.42 -16.42 -16.56
N ASN A 57 -1.28 -17.72 -16.86
CA ASN A 57 0.00 -18.29 -17.31
C ASN A 57 0.37 -17.89 -18.75
N LEU A 58 -0.61 -17.56 -19.58
CA LEU A 58 -0.37 -17.11 -20.95
C LEU A 58 0.15 -15.68 -21.00
N MET A 59 -0.19 -14.84 -20.01
CA MET A 59 0.11 -13.40 -20.03
C MET A 59 1.59 -13.10 -20.33
N ASP A 60 2.49 -13.72 -19.58
CA ASP A 60 3.93 -13.45 -19.70
C ASP A 60 4.54 -13.95 -21.04
N ASN A 61 3.83 -14.82 -21.77
CA ASN A 61 4.28 -15.39 -23.04
C ASN A 61 3.60 -14.76 -24.27
N ASP A 62 2.30 -14.51 -24.17
CA ASP A 62 1.44 -13.99 -25.24
C ASP A 62 0.20 -13.33 -24.64
N ALA A 63 0.37 -12.09 -24.18
CA ALA A 63 -0.69 -11.30 -23.57
C ALA A 63 -1.90 -11.09 -24.50
N LYS A 64 -1.68 -11.06 -25.83
CA LYS A 64 -2.78 -10.96 -26.81
C LYS A 64 -3.61 -12.24 -26.81
N LYS A 65 -2.98 -13.40 -26.81
CA LYS A 65 -3.70 -14.68 -26.70
C LYS A 65 -4.40 -14.83 -25.35
N ALA A 66 -3.79 -14.35 -24.26
CA ALA A 66 -4.47 -14.30 -22.96
C ALA A 66 -5.75 -13.42 -23.03
N LEU A 67 -5.67 -12.27 -23.70
CA LEU A 67 -6.79 -11.37 -23.92
C LEU A 67 -7.90 -11.99 -24.78
N ASP A 68 -7.53 -12.63 -25.90
CA ASP A 68 -8.48 -13.30 -26.78
C ASP A 68 -9.23 -14.40 -26.01
N LYS A 69 -8.51 -15.18 -25.21
CA LYS A 69 -9.09 -16.27 -24.41
C LYS A 69 -10.03 -15.77 -23.32
N ILE A 70 -9.69 -14.72 -22.57
CA ILE A 70 -10.62 -14.19 -21.56
C ILE A 70 -11.87 -13.55 -22.20
N ASN A 71 -11.73 -12.96 -23.39
CA ASN A 71 -12.90 -12.44 -24.13
C ASN A 71 -13.82 -13.57 -24.62
N GLU A 72 -13.26 -14.69 -25.08
CA GLU A 72 -14.03 -15.89 -25.41
C GLU A 72 -14.81 -16.39 -24.20
N VAL A 73 -14.15 -16.57 -23.06
CA VAL A 73 -14.80 -17.00 -21.80
C VAL A 73 -15.95 -16.06 -21.40
N ILE A 74 -15.75 -14.74 -21.51
CA ILE A 74 -16.80 -13.75 -21.19
C ILE A 74 -18.01 -13.84 -22.14
N VAL A 75 -17.78 -14.11 -23.43
CA VAL A 75 -18.84 -14.22 -24.44
C VAL A 75 -19.61 -15.52 -24.34
N GLU A 76 -18.93 -16.61 -23.96
CA GLU A 76 -19.53 -17.94 -23.80
C GLU A 76 -20.25 -18.12 -22.45
N ALA A 77 -19.94 -17.30 -21.46
CA ALA A 77 -20.60 -17.34 -20.17
C ALA A 77 -22.05 -16.86 -20.26
N ASP A 78 -22.99 -17.70 -19.82
CA ASP A 78 -24.41 -17.34 -19.70
C ASP A 78 -24.60 -16.13 -18.75
N GLU A 79 -23.83 -16.09 -17.66
CA GLU A 79 -23.77 -14.99 -16.70
C GLU A 79 -22.30 -14.65 -16.36
N PRO A 80 -21.72 -13.59 -16.97
CA PRO A 80 -20.37 -13.16 -16.64
C PRO A 80 -20.25 -12.71 -15.18
N ASP A 81 -19.25 -13.24 -14.48
CA ASP A 81 -19.01 -12.95 -13.06
C ASP A 81 -17.89 -11.92 -12.84
N ALA A 82 -17.66 -11.56 -11.56
CA ALA A 82 -16.62 -10.62 -11.19
C ALA A 82 -15.21 -11.09 -11.59
N ASP A 83 -14.90 -12.38 -11.42
CA ASP A 83 -13.57 -12.96 -11.65
C ASP A 83 -13.16 -12.84 -13.12
N MET A 84 -14.11 -12.94 -14.06
CA MET A 84 -13.86 -12.71 -15.47
C MET A 84 -13.35 -11.30 -15.76
N PHE A 85 -14.03 -10.28 -15.24
CA PHE A 85 -13.63 -8.89 -15.44
C PHE A 85 -12.34 -8.56 -14.70
N PHE A 86 -12.13 -9.11 -13.49
CA PHE A 86 -10.86 -8.96 -12.81
C PHE A 86 -9.70 -9.59 -13.58
N THR A 87 -9.90 -10.79 -14.13
CA THR A 87 -8.90 -11.47 -14.97
C THR A 87 -8.59 -10.65 -16.21
N ARG A 88 -9.59 -10.14 -16.92
CA ARG A 88 -9.35 -9.32 -18.12
C ARG A 88 -8.67 -7.99 -17.77
N GLY A 89 -9.03 -7.36 -16.65
CA GLY A 89 -8.34 -6.17 -16.17
C GLY A 89 -6.87 -6.43 -15.82
N ILE A 90 -6.55 -7.60 -15.27
CA ILE A 90 -5.17 -8.06 -15.03
C ILE A 90 -4.40 -8.21 -16.34
N VAL A 91 -5.02 -8.76 -17.38
CA VAL A 91 -4.43 -8.88 -18.73
C VAL A 91 -4.20 -7.49 -19.34
N TYR A 92 -5.19 -6.59 -19.30
CA TYR A 92 -5.04 -5.22 -19.80
C TYR A 92 -3.93 -4.46 -19.07
N SER A 93 -3.86 -4.56 -17.73
CA SER A 93 -2.81 -3.90 -16.96
C SER A 93 -1.41 -4.39 -17.33
N HIS A 94 -1.26 -5.69 -17.59
CA HIS A 94 0.01 -6.26 -18.04
C HIS A 94 0.40 -5.79 -19.44
N MET A 95 -0.58 -5.48 -20.29
CA MET A 95 -0.36 -4.86 -21.61
C MET A 95 -0.12 -3.35 -21.55
N GLY A 96 -0.10 -2.74 -20.35
CA GLY A 96 0.05 -1.29 -20.19
C GLY A 96 -1.22 -0.49 -20.55
N GLU A 97 -2.39 -1.13 -20.56
CA GLU A 97 -3.67 -0.52 -20.88
C GLU A 97 -4.42 -0.12 -19.60
N GLU A 98 -3.83 0.78 -18.79
CA GLU A 98 -4.32 1.07 -17.44
C GLU A 98 -5.78 1.55 -17.37
N GLY A 99 -6.23 2.33 -18.37
CA GLY A 99 -7.62 2.79 -18.44
C GLY A 99 -8.61 1.65 -18.65
N LYS A 100 -8.27 0.67 -19.49
CA LYS A 100 -9.11 -0.53 -19.72
C LYS A 100 -9.09 -1.44 -18.50
N ALA A 101 -7.93 -1.61 -17.88
CA ALA A 101 -7.78 -2.38 -16.65
C ALA A 101 -8.67 -1.84 -15.54
N HIS A 102 -8.63 -0.53 -15.30
CA HIS A 102 -9.46 0.12 -14.29
C HIS A 102 -10.96 -0.03 -14.58
N MET A 103 -11.40 0.16 -15.83
CA MET A 103 -12.81 -0.05 -16.20
C MET A 103 -13.28 -1.48 -15.92
N ASP A 104 -12.44 -2.48 -16.20
CA ASP A 104 -12.75 -3.88 -15.95
C ASP A 104 -12.77 -4.21 -14.46
N TRP A 105 -11.81 -3.71 -13.67
CA TRP A 105 -11.85 -3.89 -12.21
C TRP A 105 -13.08 -3.25 -11.59
N LYS A 106 -13.47 -2.06 -12.06
CA LYS A 106 -14.72 -1.42 -11.64
C LYS A 106 -15.93 -2.28 -11.98
N LYS A 107 -15.99 -2.82 -13.19
CA LYS A 107 -17.09 -3.72 -13.60
C LYS A 107 -17.12 -5.01 -12.77
N GLY A 108 -15.96 -5.57 -12.44
CA GLY A 108 -15.84 -6.73 -11.54
C GLY A 108 -16.39 -6.40 -10.16
N LEU A 109 -16.02 -5.26 -9.57
CA LEU A 109 -16.56 -4.79 -8.29
C LEU A 109 -18.09 -4.59 -8.34
N ASP A 110 -18.63 -4.07 -9.44
CA ASP A 110 -20.09 -3.90 -9.62
C ASP A 110 -20.86 -5.24 -9.59
N LEU A 111 -20.19 -6.35 -9.93
CA LEU A 111 -20.77 -7.69 -9.95
C LEU A 111 -20.54 -8.47 -8.64
N LEU A 112 -19.66 -7.99 -7.76
CA LEU A 112 -19.45 -8.61 -6.46
C LEU A 112 -20.69 -8.43 -5.58
N THR A 113 -21.22 -9.58 -5.13
CA THR A 113 -22.30 -9.64 -4.15
C THR A 113 -21.81 -10.02 -2.76
N ASP A 114 -20.55 -10.50 -2.66
CA ASP A 114 -19.91 -10.92 -1.42
C ASP A 114 -18.50 -10.31 -1.30
N PHE A 115 -18.37 -9.40 -0.35
CA PHE A 115 -17.12 -8.69 -0.05
C PHE A 115 -16.27 -9.35 1.04
N ARG A 116 -16.61 -10.57 1.49
CA ARG A 116 -15.77 -11.33 2.44
C ARG A 116 -14.35 -11.52 1.91
N TYR A 117 -14.22 -11.68 0.60
CA TYR A 117 -12.94 -11.94 -0.05
C TYR A 117 -12.38 -10.75 -0.83
N ILE A 118 -12.82 -9.53 -0.52
CA ILE A 118 -12.37 -8.31 -1.22
C ILE A 118 -10.83 -8.19 -1.26
N ASP A 119 -10.16 -8.64 -0.20
CA ASP A 119 -8.71 -8.61 -0.08
C ASP A 119 -8.01 -9.39 -1.20
N ALA A 120 -8.63 -10.45 -1.69
CA ALA A 120 -8.09 -11.27 -2.76
C ALA A 120 -7.98 -10.50 -4.08
N TYR A 121 -9.02 -9.72 -4.39
CA TYR A 121 -9.03 -8.81 -5.53
C TYR A 121 -8.03 -7.67 -5.35
N ILE A 122 -7.88 -7.15 -4.12
CA ILE A 122 -6.86 -6.15 -3.78
C ILE A 122 -5.45 -6.69 -4.04
N VAL A 123 -5.14 -7.92 -3.61
CA VAL A 123 -3.85 -8.59 -3.90
C VAL A 123 -3.58 -8.65 -5.40
N ALA A 124 -4.58 -9.09 -6.17
CA ALA A 124 -4.44 -9.28 -7.60
C ALA A 124 -4.20 -7.97 -8.35
N VAL A 125 -5.00 -6.95 -8.05
CA VAL A 125 -4.90 -5.61 -8.62
C VAL A 125 -3.58 -4.95 -8.21
N CYS A 126 -3.24 -4.97 -6.93
CA CYS A 126 -2.02 -4.33 -6.43
C CYS A 126 -0.74 -4.94 -6.99
N LYS A 127 -0.71 -6.25 -7.25
CA LYS A 127 0.41 -6.89 -7.94
C LYS A 127 0.62 -6.23 -9.31
N ARG A 128 -0.46 -6.12 -10.09
CA ARG A 128 -0.42 -5.51 -11.43
C ARG A 128 -0.12 -4.02 -11.40
N ILE A 129 -0.58 -3.29 -10.40
CA ILE A 129 -0.18 -1.89 -10.18
C ILE A 129 1.33 -1.80 -9.91
N ALA A 130 1.89 -2.68 -9.08
CA ALA A 130 3.33 -2.67 -8.82
C ALA A 130 4.14 -2.94 -10.11
N ASP A 131 3.72 -3.92 -10.92
CA ASP A 131 4.36 -4.20 -12.22
C ASP A 131 4.23 -3.01 -13.19
N LEU A 132 3.06 -2.38 -13.23
CA LEU A 132 2.82 -1.17 -14.04
C LEU A 132 3.73 -0.02 -13.60
N MET A 133 3.86 0.20 -12.28
CA MET A 133 4.75 1.23 -11.74
C MET A 133 6.21 1.00 -12.17
N ILE A 134 6.68 -0.25 -12.08
CA ILE A 134 8.02 -0.64 -12.52
C ILE A 134 8.19 -0.39 -14.02
N MET A 135 7.24 -0.85 -14.84
CA MET A 135 7.29 -0.67 -16.30
C MET A 135 7.30 0.81 -16.68
N LYS A 136 6.42 1.64 -16.10
CA LYS A 136 6.35 3.07 -16.39
C LYS A 136 7.63 3.79 -15.97
N GLU A 137 8.20 3.46 -14.81
CA GLU A 137 9.47 4.04 -14.35
C GLU A 137 10.64 3.62 -15.25
N ARG A 138 10.73 2.34 -15.63
CA ARG A 138 11.76 1.81 -16.56
C ARG A 138 11.70 2.46 -17.93
N GLU A 139 10.50 2.69 -18.44
CA GLU A 139 10.27 3.28 -19.76
C GLU A 139 10.19 4.82 -19.70
N PHE A 140 10.45 5.43 -18.54
CA PHE A 140 10.40 6.88 -18.30
C PHE A 140 9.08 7.52 -18.76
N MET A 141 7.96 6.80 -18.59
CA MET A 141 6.63 7.28 -18.93
C MET A 141 6.09 8.21 -17.84
N GLU A 142 5.44 9.29 -18.26
CA GLU A 142 4.68 10.13 -17.34
C GLU A 142 3.53 9.32 -16.74
N PHE A 143 3.58 9.10 -15.44
CA PHE A 143 2.60 8.35 -14.69
C PHE A 143 2.50 8.92 -13.28
N ASN A 144 1.27 9.17 -12.82
CA ASN A 144 1.01 9.58 -11.45
C ASN A 144 0.52 8.35 -10.65
N PRO A 145 1.43 7.59 -10.00
CA PRO A 145 1.04 6.37 -9.29
C PRO A 145 0.09 6.66 -8.12
N ILE A 146 0.23 7.80 -7.45
CA ILE A 146 -0.60 8.15 -6.29
C ILE A 146 -2.05 8.31 -6.73
N GLU A 147 -2.30 9.16 -7.74
CA GLU A 147 -3.65 9.41 -8.25
C GLU A 147 -4.31 8.14 -8.81
N TYR A 148 -3.52 7.31 -9.52
CA TYR A 148 -4.03 6.05 -10.06
C TYR A 148 -4.40 5.04 -8.96
N ILE A 149 -3.54 4.86 -7.95
CA ILE A 149 -3.82 3.97 -6.81
C ILE A 149 -5.03 4.46 -6.04
N ASP A 150 -5.10 5.76 -5.74
CA ASP A 150 -6.17 6.34 -4.94
C ASP A 150 -7.53 6.25 -5.65
N ALA A 151 -7.57 6.44 -6.97
CA ALA A 151 -8.80 6.26 -7.74
C ALA A 151 -9.35 4.83 -7.61
N ILE A 152 -8.51 3.83 -7.79
CA ILE A 152 -8.93 2.41 -7.69
C ILE A 152 -9.29 2.05 -6.25
N ALA A 153 -8.46 2.44 -5.26
CA ALA A 153 -8.72 2.16 -3.86
C ALA A 153 -10.03 2.79 -3.39
N THR A 154 -10.40 3.96 -3.92
CA THR A 154 -11.68 4.62 -3.64
C THR A 154 -12.86 3.82 -4.19
N GLU A 155 -12.78 3.30 -5.42
CA GLU A 155 -13.83 2.43 -5.97
C GLU A 155 -14.03 1.18 -5.11
N PHE A 156 -12.94 0.55 -4.67
CA PHE A 156 -12.99 -0.57 -3.73
C PHE A 156 -13.63 -0.20 -2.39
N ALA A 157 -13.23 0.94 -1.82
CA ALA A 157 -13.74 1.40 -0.54
C ALA A 157 -15.24 1.71 -0.59
N LEU A 158 -15.70 2.37 -1.66
CA LEU A 158 -17.11 2.67 -1.90
C LEU A 158 -17.96 1.41 -2.05
N LYS A 159 -17.46 0.40 -2.77
CA LYS A 159 -18.22 -0.84 -3.03
C LYS A 159 -18.25 -1.78 -1.84
N ALA A 160 -17.12 -1.93 -1.16
CA ALA A 160 -16.98 -2.86 -0.05
C ALA A 160 -17.36 -2.25 1.31
N GLU A 161 -17.69 -0.95 1.33
CA GLU A 161 -17.97 -0.15 2.53
C GLU A 161 -16.89 -0.30 3.62
N VAL A 162 -15.64 -0.36 3.20
CA VAL A 162 -14.48 -0.48 4.10
C VAL A 162 -13.31 0.38 3.64
N PRO A 163 -12.52 0.97 4.56
CA PRO A 163 -11.32 1.70 4.17
C PRO A 163 -10.28 0.76 3.56
N CYS A 164 -9.80 1.11 2.36
CA CYS A 164 -8.95 0.27 1.53
C CYS A 164 -7.61 0.94 1.17
N LYS A 165 -7.49 2.27 1.20
CA LYS A 165 -6.27 2.95 0.73
C LYS A 165 -4.99 2.43 1.39
N GLY A 166 -4.98 2.36 2.71
CA GLY A 166 -3.81 1.86 3.46
C GLY A 166 -3.41 0.44 3.07
N ILE A 167 -4.37 -0.48 2.86
CA ILE A 167 -4.06 -1.87 2.49
C ILE A 167 -3.57 -1.97 1.03
N PHE A 168 -4.04 -1.10 0.12
CA PHE A 168 -3.52 -1.01 -1.24
C PHE A 168 -2.02 -0.69 -1.24
N TYR A 169 -1.62 0.41 -0.60
CA TYR A 169 -0.21 0.81 -0.56
C TYR A 169 0.67 -0.21 0.16
N ILE A 170 0.21 -0.81 1.26
CA ILE A 170 0.94 -1.88 1.93
C ILE A 170 1.13 -3.09 0.99
N THR A 171 0.10 -3.45 0.23
CA THR A 171 0.19 -4.59 -0.71
C THR A 171 1.16 -4.32 -1.85
N ILE A 172 1.13 -3.10 -2.41
CA ILE A 172 2.07 -2.67 -3.45
C ILE A 172 3.50 -2.68 -2.90
N TYR A 173 3.72 -2.12 -1.71
CA TYR A 173 5.02 -2.17 -1.03
C TYR A 173 5.55 -3.60 -0.89
N ARG A 174 4.73 -4.53 -0.42
CA ARG A 174 5.15 -5.93 -0.23
C ARG A 174 5.51 -6.60 -1.56
N ASN A 175 4.86 -6.24 -2.67
CA ASN A 175 5.25 -6.71 -4.00
C ASN A 175 6.58 -6.10 -4.45
N LEU A 176 6.75 -4.77 -4.33
CA LEU A 176 8.01 -4.09 -4.68
C LEU A 176 9.20 -4.65 -3.89
N ARG A 177 9.05 -4.81 -2.57
CA ARG A 177 10.09 -5.36 -1.71
C ARG A 177 10.44 -6.80 -2.07
N MET A 178 9.44 -7.62 -2.42
CA MET A 178 9.68 -8.99 -2.86
C MET A 178 10.51 -9.03 -4.15
N MET A 179 10.19 -8.21 -5.13
CA MET A 179 10.94 -8.10 -6.40
C MET A 179 12.35 -7.55 -6.18
N HIS A 180 12.52 -6.61 -5.26
CA HIS A 180 13.84 -6.15 -4.84
C HIS A 180 14.65 -7.29 -4.20
N GLN A 181 14.06 -8.04 -3.26
CA GLN A 181 14.73 -9.15 -2.58
C GLN A 181 15.06 -10.34 -3.50
N SER A 182 14.33 -10.52 -4.61
CA SER A 182 14.64 -11.52 -5.63
C SER A 182 15.69 -11.06 -6.64
N GLY A 183 16.10 -9.79 -6.61
CA GLY A 183 17.03 -9.18 -7.54
C GLY A 183 16.41 -8.77 -8.88
N GLU A 184 15.09 -8.86 -9.05
CA GLU A 184 14.38 -8.48 -10.28
C GLU A 184 14.46 -6.98 -10.60
N LEU A 185 14.84 -6.16 -9.61
CA LEU A 185 14.98 -4.71 -9.73
C LEU A 185 16.46 -4.24 -9.71
N ASP A 186 17.43 -5.16 -9.60
CA ASP A 186 18.84 -4.82 -9.39
C ASP A 186 19.51 -4.18 -10.62
N GLU A 187 18.99 -4.47 -11.82
CA GLU A 187 19.51 -3.93 -13.08
C GLU A 187 19.28 -2.41 -13.19
N ASP A 188 18.29 -1.87 -12.47
CA ASP A 188 17.85 -0.49 -12.58
C ASP A 188 18.24 0.31 -11.33
N ALA A 189 19.41 0.96 -11.38
CA ALA A 189 19.93 1.74 -10.26
C ALA A 189 18.90 2.75 -9.75
N GLY A 190 18.46 2.58 -8.49
CA GLY A 190 17.53 3.50 -7.83
C GLY A 190 16.05 3.25 -8.10
N LEU A 191 15.67 2.31 -8.98
CA LEU A 191 14.26 1.99 -9.29
C LEU A 191 13.45 1.67 -8.03
N TYR A 192 13.92 0.72 -7.22
CA TYR A 192 13.27 0.37 -5.96
C TYR A 192 13.19 1.58 -5.02
N SER A 193 14.30 2.31 -4.85
CA SER A 193 14.38 3.49 -3.98
C SER A 193 13.37 4.57 -4.36
N ASN A 194 13.21 4.86 -5.66
CA ASN A 194 12.26 5.86 -6.16
C ASN A 194 10.81 5.47 -5.84
N LEU A 195 10.43 4.24 -6.22
CA LEU A 195 9.06 3.76 -6.05
C LEU A 195 8.70 3.56 -4.58
N VAL A 196 9.59 2.94 -3.79
CA VAL A 196 9.31 2.60 -2.38
C VAL A 196 9.12 3.85 -1.54
N LYS A 197 9.88 4.92 -1.77
CA LYS A 197 9.75 6.20 -1.06
C LYS A 197 8.38 6.86 -1.28
N ILE A 198 7.81 6.72 -2.48
CA ILE A 198 6.46 7.22 -2.81
C ILE A 198 5.41 6.39 -2.08
N VAL A 199 5.51 5.06 -2.16
CA VAL A 199 4.56 4.13 -1.56
C VAL A 199 4.56 4.25 -0.04
N VAL A 200 5.73 4.30 0.61
CA VAL A 200 5.86 4.38 2.07
C VAL A 200 5.29 5.69 2.62
N ALA A 201 5.47 6.82 1.92
CA ALA A 201 4.84 8.07 2.32
C ALA A 201 3.32 7.94 2.39
N ARG A 202 2.69 7.21 1.46
CA ARG A 202 1.25 6.95 1.48
C ARG A 202 0.84 5.87 2.48
N ILE A 203 1.71 4.92 2.81
CA ILE A 203 1.50 4.02 3.97
C ILE A 203 1.49 4.81 5.28
N ILE A 204 2.35 5.80 5.43
CA ILE A 204 2.36 6.67 6.62
C ILE A 204 1.06 7.48 6.72
N ALA A 205 0.58 8.02 5.59
CA ALA A 205 -0.66 8.81 5.54
C ALA A 205 -1.94 7.99 5.77
N TYR A 206 -2.03 6.79 5.18
CA TYR A 206 -3.27 6.00 5.12
C TYR A 206 -3.24 4.72 5.95
N GLY A 207 -2.09 4.33 6.49
CA GLY A 207 -1.97 3.18 7.38
C GLY A 207 -2.66 3.46 8.70
N ARG A 208 -3.47 2.53 9.19
CA ARG A 208 -4.24 2.69 10.46
C ARG A 208 -3.61 1.98 11.65
N ASN A 209 -2.53 1.24 11.41
CA ASN A 209 -1.81 0.50 12.44
C ASN A 209 -0.36 1.02 12.52
N TYR A 210 -0.07 1.80 13.56
CA TYR A 210 1.26 2.39 13.74
C TYR A 210 2.35 1.33 13.91
N ARG A 211 2.05 0.14 14.45
CA ARG A 211 3.03 -0.95 14.57
C ARG A 211 3.45 -1.42 13.18
N THR A 212 2.49 -1.62 12.28
CA THR A 212 2.77 -1.97 10.88
C THR A 212 3.50 -0.87 10.14
N ILE A 213 3.17 0.41 10.37
CA ILE A 213 3.90 1.54 9.78
C ILE A 213 5.36 1.52 10.24
N ARG A 214 5.62 1.36 11.54
CA ARG A 214 6.98 1.29 12.10
C ARG A 214 7.79 0.13 11.51
N GLU A 215 7.20 -1.07 11.47
CA GLU A 215 7.82 -2.25 10.87
C GLU A 215 8.20 -2.00 9.40
N ILE A 216 7.30 -1.41 8.61
CA ILE A 216 7.56 -1.10 7.20
C ILE A 216 8.67 -0.05 7.04
N ILE A 217 8.71 0.97 7.90
CA ILE A 217 9.79 1.95 7.90
C ILE A 217 11.12 1.25 8.19
N GLU A 218 11.21 0.43 9.23
CA GLU A 218 12.42 -0.31 9.59
C GLU A 218 12.93 -1.15 8.41
N GLU A 219 12.03 -1.90 7.78
CA GLU A 219 12.35 -2.71 6.60
C GLU A 219 12.90 -1.87 5.43
N VAL A 220 12.34 -0.68 5.17
CA VAL A 220 12.78 0.21 4.09
C VAL A 220 14.14 0.84 4.38
N LEU A 221 14.37 1.25 5.63
CA LEU A 221 15.66 1.79 6.06
C LEU A 221 16.76 0.74 5.92
N GLU A 222 16.47 -0.52 6.26
CA GLU A 222 17.38 -1.65 6.06
C GLU A 222 17.66 -1.91 4.57
N ASP A 223 16.60 -2.05 3.76
CA ASP A 223 16.73 -2.36 2.32
C ASP A 223 17.51 -1.26 1.57
N LEU A 224 17.39 0.01 1.99
CA LEU A 224 18.06 1.15 1.37
C LEU A 224 19.39 1.52 2.04
N HIS A 225 19.86 0.71 3.00
CA HIS A 225 21.11 0.94 3.73
C HIS A 225 21.21 2.34 4.35
N TYR A 226 20.11 2.83 4.92
CA TYR A 226 20.05 4.14 5.54
C TYR A 226 21.02 4.25 6.71
N ASN A 227 21.74 5.37 6.78
CA ASN A 227 22.59 5.72 7.90
C ASN A 227 22.18 7.09 8.47
N PRO A 228 21.76 7.17 9.75
CA PRO A 228 21.38 8.43 10.39
C PRO A 228 22.55 9.40 10.59
N GLU A 229 23.80 8.96 10.49
CA GLU A 229 24.98 9.84 10.63
C GLU A 229 25.34 10.56 9.32
N THR A 230 25.01 9.96 8.17
CA THR A 230 25.43 10.46 6.84
C THR A 230 24.26 10.86 5.94
N TYR A 231 23.01 10.82 6.43
CA TYR A 231 21.82 11.02 5.59
C TYR A 231 21.79 12.34 4.81
N GLN A 232 22.44 13.39 5.32
CA GLN A 232 22.53 14.68 4.64
C GLN A 232 23.48 14.62 3.44
N GLU A 233 24.59 13.90 3.58
CA GLU A 233 25.59 13.69 2.53
C GLU A 233 25.04 12.75 1.45
N ASP A 234 24.21 11.78 1.86
CA ASP A 234 23.60 10.78 0.98
C ASP A 234 22.29 11.24 0.30
N ASP A 235 21.89 12.51 0.45
CA ASP A 235 20.61 13.07 -0.03
C ASP A 235 19.37 12.24 0.39
N ASN A 236 19.43 11.67 1.59
CA ASN A 236 18.45 10.74 2.15
C ASN A 236 17.52 11.41 3.19
N LEU A 237 17.26 12.70 3.06
CA LEU A 237 16.37 13.48 3.94
C LEU A 237 14.98 12.85 4.11
N ARG A 238 14.43 12.24 3.06
CA ARG A 238 13.13 11.55 3.13
C ARG A 238 13.18 10.31 4.04
N LEU A 239 14.28 9.57 4.00
CA LEU A 239 14.48 8.41 4.88
C LEU A 239 14.70 8.86 6.32
N HIS A 240 15.35 10.01 6.53
CA HIS A 240 15.48 10.60 7.85
C HIS A 240 14.13 10.98 8.46
N VAL A 241 13.22 11.59 7.67
CA VAL A 241 11.84 11.84 8.14
C VAL A 241 11.14 10.55 8.56
N PHE A 242 11.31 9.47 7.79
CA PHE A 242 10.73 8.18 8.14
C PHE A 242 11.34 7.62 9.44
N ASP A 243 12.66 7.69 9.59
CA ASP A 243 13.37 7.18 10.77
C ASP A 243 12.94 7.90 12.05
N VAL A 244 12.95 9.24 12.05
CA VAL A 244 12.49 10.05 13.18
C VAL A 244 11.03 9.75 13.50
N LEU A 245 10.15 9.64 12.49
CA LEU A 245 8.76 9.29 12.71
C LEU A 245 8.61 7.92 13.38
N ARG A 246 9.36 6.91 12.92
CA ARG A 246 9.36 5.58 13.52
C ARG A 246 9.76 5.63 14.99
N GLU A 247 10.77 6.42 15.33
CA GLU A 247 11.21 6.61 16.71
C GLU A 247 10.15 7.30 17.57
N LYS A 248 9.59 8.42 17.10
CA LYS A 248 8.54 9.17 17.82
C LYS A 248 7.31 8.30 18.05
N LEU A 249 6.83 7.57 17.04
CA LEU A 249 5.75 6.61 17.21
C LEU A 249 6.10 5.54 18.25
N GLY A 250 7.34 5.07 18.31
CA GLY A 250 7.80 4.10 19.29
C GLY A 250 7.82 4.62 20.73
N VAL A 251 8.32 5.84 20.93
CA VAL A 251 8.39 6.48 22.24
C VAL A 251 6.98 6.80 22.77
N LEU A 252 6.15 7.46 21.95
CA LEU A 252 4.81 7.91 22.34
C LEU A 252 3.83 6.76 22.60
N SER A 253 4.04 5.60 21.96
CA SER A 253 3.17 4.42 22.10
C SER A 253 3.73 3.32 22.99
N LYS A 254 4.82 3.58 23.74
CA LYS A 254 5.54 2.56 24.52
C LYS A 254 4.65 1.80 25.50
N ASP A 255 3.70 2.49 26.13
CA ASP A 255 2.81 1.92 27.14
C ASP A 255 1.40 1.60 26.60
N PHE A 256 1.23 1.63 25.27
CA PHE A 256 -0.07 1.33 24.65
C PHE A 256 -0.38 -0.16 24.68
N SER A 257 -1.53 -0.50 25.25
CA SER A 257 -2.15 -1.83 25.13
C SER A 257 -2.81 -2.02 23.76
N ASP A 258 -3.24 -3.25 23.46
CA ASP A 258 -3.96 -3.54 22.21
C ASP A 258 -5.29 -2.79 22.08
N ASP A 259 -5.93 -2.41 23.19
CA ASP A 259 -7.13 -1.56 23.18
C ASP A 259 -6.86 -0.17 22.58
N HIS A 260 -5.69 0.43 22.90
CA HIS A 260 -5.30 1.72 22.31
C HIS A 260 -5.11 1.60 20.80
N ILE A 261 -4.53 0.49 20.31
CA ILE A 261 -4.40 0.23 18.87
C ILE A 261 -5.77 0.16 18.21
N THR A 262 -6.70 -0.61 18.78
CA THR A 262 -8.04 -0.75 18.23
C THR A 262 -8.78 0.59 18.18
N ARG A 263 -8.61 1.46 19.19
CA ARG A 263 -9.19 2.81 19.19
C ARG A 263 -8.60 3.71 18.11
N ILE A 264 -7.27 3.81 18.03
CA ILE A 264 -6.58 4.59 16.99
C ILE A 264 -6.97 4.09 15.61
N PHE A 265 -7.01 2.77 15.43
CA PHE A 265 -7.41 2.16 14.17
C PHE A 265 -8.84 2.55 13.76
N ARG A 266 -9.78 2.59 14.72
CA ARG A 266 -11.18 2.97 14.46
C ARG A 266 -11.37 4.48 14.28
N HIS A 267 -10.49 5.29 14.87
CA HIS A 267 -10.52 6.74 14.69
C HIS A 267 -10.26 7.11 13.24
N TRP A 268 -9.33 6.43 12.57
CA TRP A 268 -8.94 6.72 11.20
C TRP A 268 -9.68 5.90 10.13
N ASN A 269 -10.04 6.55 9.03
CA ASN A 269 -10.63 5.95 7.83
C ASN A 269 -10.26 6.74 6.56
N ASP A 270 -10.64 6.24 5.38
CA ASP A 270 -10.27 6.87 4.10
C ASP A 270 -10.84 8.30 3.95
N GLU A 271 -11.89 8.66 4.71
CA GLU A 271 -12.53 9.98 4.65
C GLU A 271 -11.88 11.02 5.54
N ASN A 272 -11.17 10.66 6.62
CA ASN A 272 -10.55 11.63 7.54
C ASN A 272 -9.02 11.62 7.51
N MET A 273 -8.42 10.65 6.83
CA MET A 273 -6.96 10.57 6.66
C MET A 273 -6.40 11.55 5.62
N TYR A 274 -7.23 12.28 4.85
CA TYR A 274 -6.73 13.37 3.99
C TYR A 274 -6.02 14.47 4.79
N GLU A 275 -6.39 14.65 6.08
CA GLU A 275 -5.66 15.55 6.97
C GLU A 275 -4.24 15.04 7.23
N LEU A 276 -4.07 13.74 7.47
CA LEU A 276 -2.75 13.13 7.65
C LEU A 276 -1.94 13.16 6.36
N GLU A 277 -2.59 12.91 5.21
CA GLU A 277 -1.94 13.05 3.90
C GLU A 277 -1.38 14.45 3.69
N TYR A 278 -2.16 15.50 3.97
CA TYR A 278 -1.68 16.88 3.86
C TYR A 278 -0.44 17.10 4.73
N TRP A 279 -0.45 16.64 5.98
CA TRP A 279 0.70 16.79 6.88
C TRP A 279 1.92 16.01 6.40
N VAL A 280 1.74 14.77 5.93
CA VAL A 280 2.83 13.98 5.34
C VAL A 280 3.40 14.72 4.12
N ASP A 281 2.56 15.28 3.26
CA ASP A 281 3.04 16.04 2.12
C ASP A 281 3.78 17.32 2.56
N GLU A 282 3.33 18.03 3.59
CA GLU A 282 4.07 19.18 4.17
C GLU A 282 5.44 18.76 4.73
N LEU A 283 5.51 17.67 5.51
CA LEU A 283 6.76 17.10 6.01
C LEU A 283 7.74 16.73 4.88
N LEU A 284 7.23 16.49 3.67
CA LEU A 284 7.99 16.06 2.50
C LEU A 284 8.17 17.15 1.42
N LYS A 285 7.45 18.28 1.48
CA LYS A 285 7.22 19.21 0.35
C LYS A 285 8.47 19.96 -0.14
N PRO A 286 9.49 20.28 0.68
CA PRO A 286 10.77 20.68 0.10
C PRO A 286 12.00 20.21 0.90
N VAL A 287 12.25 18.90 0.81
CA VAL A 287 13.62 18.42 0.55
C VAL A 287 14.10 18.87 -0.85
N ARG A 288 13.18 19.19 -1.77
CA ARG A 288 13.44 19.55 -3.18
C ARG A 288 13.89 20.99 -3.48
N ASN A 289 13.68 21.97 -2.59
CA ASN A 289 14.20 23.35 -2.77
C ASN A 289 15.47 23.63 -1.98
N ARG A 290 15.99 22.62 -1.29
CA ARG A 290 17.25 22.68 -0.57
C ARG A 290 18.44 22.39 -1.50
N THR A 291 18.29 21.61 -2.57
CA THR A 291 19.39 21.13 -3.44
C THR A 291 19.99 22.12 -4.46
N LEU A 292 19.37 23.28 -4.71
CA LEU A 292 19.97 24.33 -5.56
C LEU A 292 20.54 25.51 -4.78
N LEU A 293 20.01 25.81 -3.58
CA LEU A 293 20.54 26.84 -2.68
C LEU A 293 21.55 26.30 -1.66
N LEU A 294 21.47 25.03 -1.22
CA LEU A 294 22.49 24.37 -0.38
C LEU A 294 23.68 23.80 -1.17
N LYS A 295 23.65 23.79 -2.50
CA LYS A 295 24.91 23.70 -3.25
C LYS A 295 25.83 24.91 -2.99
N LEU A 296 25.31 25.95 -2.34
CA LEU A 296 26.02 27.18 -1.95
C LEU A 296 25.92 27.51 -0.44
N ARG A 297 25.36 26.62 0.41
CA ARG A 297 25.23 26.86 1.86
C ARG A 297 25.60 25.61 2.65
N GLU A 298 26.30 25.80 3.76
CA GLU A 298 26.68 24.80 4.76
C GLU A 298 25.45 24.00 5.24
N MET A 299 25.69 22.81 5.80
CA MET A 299 24.71 21.87 6.38
C MET A 299 23.51 22.56 7.05
N PRO A 300 22.30 21.93 7.06
CA PRO A 300 21.15 22.45 7.80
C PRO A 300 21.54 22.90 9.20
N THR A 301 21.06 24.06 9.61
CA THR A 301 21.38 24.57 10.96
C THR A 301 20.70 23.70 12.02
N GLU A 302 21.27 23.64 13.23
CA GLU A 302 20.66 22.89 14.35
C GLU A 302 19.20 23.30 14.60
N SER A 303 18.87 24.58 14.38
CA SER A 303 17.51 25.12 14.50
C SER A 303 16.54 24.52 13.48
N GLU A 304 16.96 24.34 12.23
CA GLU A 304 16.11 23.79 11.16
C GLU A 304 15.86 22.28 11.35
N THR A 305 16.83 21.57 11.93
CA THR A 305 16.66 20.15 12.30
C THR A 305 15.68 20.02 13.46
N TYR A 306 15.78 20.89 14.46
CA TYR A 306 14.86 20.91 15.61
C TYR A 306 13.40 21.15 15.21
N GLU A 307 13.14 22.14 14.34
CA GLU A 307 11.78 22.45 13.85
C GLU A 307 11.15 21.27 13.07
N LEU A 308 11.95 20.52 12.31
CA LEU A 308 11.49 19.34 11.59
C LEU A 308 11.13 18.20 12.56
N GLU A 309 11.98 17.92 13.55
CA GLU A 309 11.69 16.88 14.54
C GLU A 309 10.45 17.20 15.39
N GLU A 310 10.24 18.47 15.73
CA GLU A 310 9.02 18.95 16.41
C GLU A 310 7.78 18.72 15.54
N SER A 311 7.84 19.08 14.25
CA SER A 311 6.75 18.86 13.29
C SER A 311 6.42 17.37 13.11
N ILE A 312 7.44 16.50 13.11
CA ILE A 312 7.26 15.04 13.03
C ILE A 312 6.64 14.50 14.33
N GLU A 313 7.03 15.02 15.48
CA GLU A 313 6.42 14.67 16.77
C GLU A 313 4.94 15.08 16.84
N ASP A 314 4.60 16.27 16.35
CA ASP A 314 3.21 16.74 16.27
C ASP A 314 2.37 15.86 15.34
N TYR A 315 2.92 15.45 14.19
CA TYR A 315 2.28 14.45 13.33
C TYR A 315 2.05 13.14 14.09
N ALA A 316 3.06 12.64 14.80
CA ALA A 316 2.96 11.38 15.53
C ALA A 316 1.92 11.45 16.66
N LYS A 317 1.86 12.55 17.41
CA LYS A 317 0.83 12.79 18.43
C LYS A 317 -0.56 12.83 17.82
N LYS A 318 -0.74 13.56 16.71
CA LYS A 318 -2.01 13.62 15.99
C LYS A 318 -2.44 12.23 15.52
N TYR A 319 -1.57 11.50 14.84
CA TYR A 319 -1.82 10.13 14.40
C TYR A 319 -2.24 9.21 15.57
N LEU A 320 -1.57 9.30 16.70
CA LEU A 320 -1.84 8.47 17.89
C LEU A 320 -3.04 8.96 18.72
N VAL A 321 -3.74 10.03 18.27
CA VAL A 321 -4.88 10.63 18.97
C VAL A 321 -4.49 11.09 20.39
N LEU A 322 -3.31 11.71 20.49
CA LEU A 322 -2.78 12.30 21.71
C LEU A 322 -3.01 13.81 21.73
N SER A 323 -3.11 14.38 22.93
CA SER A 323 -3.01 15.82 23.16
C SER A 323 -1.59 16.33 22.92
N SER A 324 -1.41 17.66 22.91
CA SER A 324 -0.09 18.29 22.85
C SER A 324 0.85 17.85 23.98
N GLU A 325 0.28 17.54 25.16
CA GLU A 325 1.00 17.06 26.35
C GLU A 325 1.29 15.54 26.30
N GLY A 326 0.86 14.84 25.25
CA GLY A 326 1.04 13.39 25.10
C GLY A 326 0.03 12.55 25.88
N HIS A 327 -0.99 13.18 26.48
CA HIS A 327 -2.11 12.48 27.10
C HIS A 327 -3.01 11.86 26.04
N ASP A 328 -3.36 10.59 26.22
CA ASP A 328 -4.29 9.85 25.38
C ASP A 328 -5.71 10.42 25.47
N LEU A 329 -6.13 11.10 24.40
CA LEU A 329 -7.44 11.74 24.30
C LEU A 329 -8.56 10.73 24.01
N SER A 330 -8.22 9.49 23.63
CA SER A 330 -9.22 8.45 23.36
C SER A 330 -9.97 7.96 24.60
N LYS A 331 -9.64 8.48 25.79
CA LYS A 331 -10.33 8.22 27.07
C LYS A 331 -11.40 9.25 27.41
N GLU A 332 -11.48 10.36 26.67
CA GLU A 332 -12.39 11.48 26.95
C GLU A 332 -13.67 11.46 26.09
N ALA A 333 -13.81 10.48 25.18
CA ALA A 333 -14.95 10.33 24.26
C ALA A 333 -15.86 9.15 24.61
#